data_AF-A0A101GZK4-F1
#
_entry.id   AF-A0A101GZK4-F1
#
_cell.length_a   1.000
_cell.length_b   1.000
_cell.length_c   1.000
_cell.angle_alpha   90.00
_cell.angle_beta   90.00
_cell.angle_gamma   90.00
#
_symmetry.space_group_name_H-M   'P 1'
#
loop_
_entity.id
_entity.type
_entity.pdbx_description
1 polymer ?
#
loop_
_entity_poly.entity_id
_entity_poly.type
_entity_poly.pdbx_seq_one_letter_code
_entity_poly.pdbx_strand_id
1 'polypeptide(L)'
;MDEVKDKINQFGLPQKEADELFETLSQEVLEIIFYEYADKSSDEELMVMETRIKEAKSPEHFETIIAEIATTIYGDKADEEIKNIYKDLLEQFTAAVEEAKQLAQRAQAGDPDAIKLIEKAQQTEDYKEVMNKFSE
;
A
#
# COMPACT_ATOMS: atom_id res chain seq x y z
N MET A 1 11.33 10.04 -0.86
CA MET A 1 10.82 8.96 -1.72
C MET A 1 11.88 7.91 -2.00
N ASP A 2 13.12 8.29 -2.31
CA ASP A 2 14.23 7.33 -2.49
C ASP A 2 14.41 6.37 -1.30
N GLU A 3 14.29 6.86 -0.05
CA GLU A 3 14.35 6.02 1.16
C GLU A 3 13.25 4.94 1.22
N VAL A 4 12.07 5.22 0.66
CA VAL A 4 10.95 4.25 0.58
C VAL A 4 11.24 3.19 -0.47
N LYS A 5 11.73 3.63 -1.65
CA LYS A 5 12.14 2.74 -2.74
C LYS A 5 13.31 1.84 -2.32
N ASP A 6 14.28 2.37 -1.60
CA ASP A 6 15.40 1.61 -1.04
C ASP A 6 14.94 0.53 -0.04
N LYS A 7 13.97 0.85 0.82
CA LYS A 7 13.38 -0.15 1.72
C LYS A 7 12.64 -1.25 0.96
N ILE A 8 11.89 -0.91 -0.09
CA ILE A 8 11.22 -1.90 -0.92
C ILE A 8 12.24 -2.82 -1.59
N ASN A 9 13.33 -2.26 -2.11
CA ASN A 9 14.41 -3.03 -2.75
C ASN A 9 15.09 -4.02 -1.79
N GLN A 10 15.11 -3.73 -0.48
CA GLN A 10 15.67 -4.65 0.54
C GLN A 10 14.88 -5.96 0.68
N PHE A 11 13.64 -6.04 0.19
CA PHE A 11 12.90 -7.29 0.14
C PHE A 11 13.45 -8.27 -0.89
N GLY A 12 14.34 -7.84 -1.78
CA GLY A 12 14.93 -8.68 -2.83
C GLY A 12 13.92 -9.08 -3.91
N LEU A 13 12.84 -8.32 -4.06
CA LEU A 13 11.87 -8.48 -5.14
C LEU A 13 12.52 -8.14 -6.48
N PRO A 14 12.10 -8.77 -7.60
CA PRO A 14 12.50 -8.27 -8.90
C PRO A 14 11.93 -6.87 -9.13
N GLN A 15 12.59 -6.08 -9.98
CA GLN A 15 12.33 -4.64 -10.09
C GLN A 15 10.87 -4.32 -10.43
N LYS A 16 10.23 -5.12 -11.27
CA LYS A 16 8.85 -4.93 -11.68
C LYS A 16 7.90 -5.01 -10.47
N GLU A 17 8.07 -6.02 -9.64
CA GLU A 17 7.28 -6.25 -8.43
C GLU A 17 7.58 -5.20 -7.34
N ALA A 18 8.84 -4.72 -7.27
CA ALA A 18 9.20 -3.60 -6.42
C ALA A 18 8.49 -2.30 -6.85
N ASP A 19 8.41 -2.04 -8.15
CA ASP A 19 7.71 -0.88 -8.71
C ASP A 19 6.19 -1.00 -8.48
N GLU A 20 5.60 -2.18 -8.67
CA GLU A 20 4.18 -2.46 -8.40
C GLU A 20 3.84 -2.28 -6.90
N LEU A 21 4.72 -2.72 -6.00
CA LEU A 21 4.55 -2.51 -4.56
C LEU A 21 4.60 -1.02 -4.23
N PHE A 22 5.53 -0.28 -4.82
CA PHE A 22 5.63 1.16 -4.62
C PHE A 22 4.39 1.91 -5.12
N GLU A 23 3.86 1.54 -6.29
CA GLU A 23 2.62 2.10 -6.82
C GLU A 23 1.44 1.83 -5.90
N THR A 24 1.31 0.59 -5.42
CA THR A 24 0.24 0.19 -4.48
C THR A 24 0.32 1.00 -3.18
N LEU A 25 1.52 1.12 -2.59
CA LEU A 25 1.72 1.94 -1.40
C LEU A 25 1.40 3.42 -1.64
N SER A 26 1.69 3.93 -2.84
CA SER A 26 1.40 5.32 -3.20
C SER A 26 -0.10 5.59 -3.28
N GLN A 27 -0.86 4.63 -3.82
CA GLN A 27 -2.32 4.71 -3.83
C GLN A 27 -2.87 4.71 -2.40
N GLU A 28 -2.37 3.84 -1.53
CA GLU A 28 -2.82 3.77 -0.14
C GLU A 28 -2.49 5.04 0.66
N VAL A 29 -1.29 5.61 0.46
CA VAL A 29 -0.91 6.90 1.05
C VAL A 29 -1.86 8.00 0.59
N LEU A 30 -2.18 8.02 -0.71
CA LEU A 30 -3.14 8.98 -1.27
C LEU A 30 -4.52 8.83 -0.63
N GLU A 31 -5.02 7.61 -0.45
CA GLU A 31 -6.30 7.40 0.21
C GLU A 31 -6.29 7.93 1.66
N ILE A 32 -5.26 7.58 2.44
CA ILE A 32 -5.12 8.01 3.85
C ILE A 32 -5.15 9.53 3.97
N ILE A 33 -4.31 10.23 3.21
CA ILE A 33 -4.26 11.70 3.27
C ILE A 33 -5.52 12.33 2.68
N PHE A 34 -6.16 11.69 1.70
CA PHE A 34 -7.38 12.22 1.09
C PHE A 34 -8.56 12.17 2.07
N TYR A 35 -8.65 11.14 2.92
CA TYR A 35 -9.63 11.13 4.01
C TYR A 35 -9.45 12.35 4.94
N GLU A 36 -8.21 12.66 5.33
CA GLU A 36 -7.93 13.83 6.16
C GLU A 36 -8.14 15.17 5.44
N TYR A 37 -7.90 15.19 4.12
CA TYR A 37 -8.19 16.34 3.26
C TYR A 37 -9.69 16.63 3.21
N ALA A 38 -10.50 15.58 3.07
CA ALA A 38 -11.95 15.67 2.97
C ALA A 38 -12.57 16.32 4.22
N ASP A 39 -12.03 16.04 5.40
CA ASP A 39 -12.49 16.64 6.65
C ASP A 39 -12.20 18.16 6.75
N LYS A 40 -11.30 18.68 5.94
CA LYS A 40 -10.79 20.07 6.01
C LYS A 40 -11.12 20.91 4.79
N SER A 41 -11.69 20.31 3.75
CA SER A 41 -11.89 20.94 2.45
C SER A 41 -13.37 21.16 2.16
N SER A 42 -13.67 22.13 1.30
CA SER A 42 -15.02 22.34 0.78
C SER A 42 -15.39 21.28 -0.27
N ASP A 43 -16.69 21.09 -0.51
CA ASP A 43 -17.21 20.19 -1.56
C ASP A 43 -16.66 20.52 -2.96
N GLU A 44 -16.41 21.81 -3.23
CA GLU A 44 -15.85 22.27 -4.51
C GLU A 44 -14.37 21.87 -4.66
N GLU A 45 -13.58 22.08 -3.60
CA GLU A 45 -12.18 21.64 -3.54
C GLU A 45 -12.05 20.12 -3.63
N LEU A 46 -12.99 19.38 -3.01
CA LEU A 46 -13.05 17.92 -3.07
C LEU A 46 -13.37 17.42 -4.46
N MET A 47 -14.38 17.98 -5.14
CA MET A 47 -14.69 17.60 -6.53
C MET A 47 -13.49 17.79 -7.46
N VAL A 48 -12.79 18.93 -7.34
CA VAL A 48 -11.60 19.20 -8.16
C VAL A 48 -10.51 18.15 -7.88
N MET A 49 -10.26 17.85 -6.60
CA MET A 49 -9.23 16.90 -6.22
C MET A 49 -9.58 15.47 -6.65
N GLU A 50 -10.83 15.03 -6.49
CA GLU A 50 -11.29 13.73 -6.97
C GLU A 50 -11.13 13.56 -8.48
N THR A 51 -11.44 14.61 -9.26
CA THR A 51 -11.22 14.58 -10.71
C THR A 51 -9.74 14.40 -11.03
N ARG A 52 -8.85 15.13 -10.34
CA ARG A 52 -7.40 15.02 -10.54
C ARG A 52 -6.86 13.64 -10.18
N ILE A 53 -7.37 13.03 -9.11
CA ILE A 53 -7.02 11.66 -8.72
C ILE A 53 -7.48 10.66 -9.80
N LYS A 54 -8.72 10.78 -10.30
CA LYS A 54 -9.24 9.93 -11.39
C LYS A 54 -8.46 10.08 -12.69
N GLU A 55 -7.86 11.25 -12.93
CA GLU A 55 -7.06 11.55 -14.12
C GLU A 55 -5.58 11.19 -13.96
N ALA A 56 -5.12 10.85 -12.76
CA ALA A 56 -3.75 10.42 -12.51
C ALA A 56 -3.50 9.06 -13.18
N LYS A 57 -2.44 8.98 -13.99
CA LYS A 57 -2.10 7.80 -14.81
C LYS A 57 -0.72 7.23 -14.51
N SER A 58 -0.03 7.74 -13.49
CA SER A 58 1.28 7.26 -13.12
C SER A 58 1.60 7.54 -11.64
N PRO A 59 2.55 6.81 -11.05
CA PRO A 59 3.03 7.05 -9.69
C PRO A 59 3.48 8.50 -9.46
N GLU A 60 4.12 9.15 -10.44
CA GLU A 60 4.55 10.54 -10.32
C GLU A 60 3.38 11.53 -10.23
N HIS A 61 2.25 11.23 -10.89
CA HIS A 61 1.03 12.01 -10.72
C HIS A 61 0.49 11.87 -9.30
N PHE A 62 0.49 10.64 -8.75
CA PHE A 62 0.09 10.41 -7.37
C PHE A 62 1.02 11.12 -6.39
N GLU A 63 2.35 11.03 -6.55
CA GLU A 63 3.32 11.75 -5.71
C GLU A 63 3.07 13.27 -5.68
N THR A 64 2.73 13.86 -6.85
CA THR A 64 2.42 15.29 -6.93
C THR A 64 1.14 15.64 -6.19
N ILE A 65 0.07 14.84 -6.37
CA ILE A 65 -1.20 15.04 -5.69
C ILE A 65 -1.03 14.85 -4.17
N ILE A 66 -0.26 13.84 -3.77
CA ILE A 66 0.07 13.55 -2.37
C ILE A 66 0.77 14.74 -1.73
N ALA A 67 1.79 15.29 -2.39
CA ALA A 67 2.51 16.46 -1.88
C ALA A 67 1.59 17.68 -1.71
N GLU A 68 0.69 17.93 -2.66
CA GLU A 68 -0.24 19.05 -2.60
C GLU A 68 -1.26 18.91 -1.46
N ILE A 69 -1.88 17.73 -1.36
CA ILE A 69 -2.85 17.43 -0.29
C ILE A 69 -2.14 17.52 1.07
N ALA A 70 -0.99 16.86 1.23
CA ALA A 70 -0.23 16.86 2.48
C ALA A 70 0.22 18.27 2.87
N THR A 71 0.65 19.11 1.92
CA THR A 71 1.00 20.52 2.19
C THR A 71 -0.20 21.29 2.73
N THR A 72 -1.39 21.01 2.19
CA THR A 72 -2.63 21.66 2.65
C THR A 72 -3.02 21.24 4.06
N ILE A 73 -2.82 19.95 4.41
CA ILE A 73 -3.24 19.39 5.71
C ILE A 73 -2.20 19.65 6.81
N TYR A 74 -0.92 19.48 6.50
CA TYR A 74 0.19 19.39 7.45
C TYR A 74 1.17 20.57 7.36
N GLY A 75 1.08 21.41 6.32
CA GLY A 75 1.97 22.55 6.13
C GLY A 75 3.44 22.14 6.05
N ASP A 76 4.28 22.77 6.87
CA ASP A 76 5.74 22.54 6.89
C ASP A 76 6.14 21.09 7.23
N LYS A 77 5.22 20.28 7.76
CA LYS A 77 5.45 18.87 8.09
C LYS A 77 5.06 17.88 7.00
N ALA A 78 4.52 18.36 5.88
CA ALA A 78 3.98 17.49 4.82
C ALA A 78 4.95 16.38 4.39
N ASP A 79 6.21 16.72 4.11
CA ASP A 79 7.22 15.75 3.68
C ASP A 79 7.54 14.71 4.76
N GLU A 80 7.52 15.10 6.04
CA GLU A 80 7.76 14.18 7.16
C GLU A 80 6.56 13.23 7.33
N GLU A 81 5.34 13.76 7.28
CA GLU A 81 4.13 12.94 7.45
C GLU A 81 3.93 11.97 6.29
N ILE A 82 4.17 12.38 5.04
CA ILE A 82 4.15 11.46 3.90
C ILE A 82 5.12 10.29 4.13
N LYS A 83 6.35 10.58 4.56
CA LYS A 83 7.36 9.55 4.85
C LYS A 83 6.93 8.63 5.98
N ASN A 84 6.30 9.16 7.03
CA ASN A 84 5.79 8.37 8.15
C ASN A 84 4.70 7.42 7.69
N ILE A 85 3.74 7.87 6.88
CA ILE A 85 2.67 7.01 6.36
C ILE A 85 3.25 5.88 5.49
N TYR A 86 4.17 6.19 4.57
CA TYR A 86 4.86 5.14 3.79
C TYR A 86 5.60 4.14 4.68
N LYS A 87 6.27 4.63 5.73
CA LYS A 87 7.01 3.79 6.66
C LYS A 87 6.05 2.86 7.43
N ASP A 88 4.94 3.38 7.92
CA ASP A 88 3.96 2.61 8.68
C ASP A 88 3.32 1.52 7.80
N LEU A 89 2.99 1.84 6.55
CA LEU A 89 2.49 0.87 5.58
C LEU A 89 3.53 -0.22 5.26
N LEU A 90 4.79 0.16 5.09
CA LEU A 90 5.88 -0.81 4.88
C LEU A 90 6.10 -1.70 6.09
N GLU A 91 5.98 -1.17 7.30
CA GLU A 91 6.08 -1.95 8.54
C GLU A 91 4.91 -2.94 8.65
N GLN A 92 3.69 -2.51 8.34
CA GLN A 92 2.51 -3.39 8.28
C GLN A 92 2.67 -4.49 7.24
N PHE A 93 3.13 -4.15 6.03
CA PHE A 93 3.42 -5.13 4.98
C PHE A 93 4.48 -6.14 5.44
N THR A 94 5.57 -5.67 6.05
CA THR A 94 6.65 -6.53 6.56
C THR A 94 6.14 -7.49 7.62
N ALA A 95 5.32 -7.00 8.56
CA ALA A 95 4.72 -7.82 9.60
C ALA A 95 3.80 -8.89 8.99
N ALA A 96 2.93 -8.52 8.05
CA ALA A 96 2.05 -9.46 7.36
C ALA A 96 2.82 -10.55 6.60
N VAL A 97 3.92 -10.20 5.92
CA VAL A 97 4.78 -11.17 5.23
C VAL A 97 5.43 -12.13 6.22
N GLU A 98 5.91 -11.63 7.37
CA GLU A 98 6.53 -12.47 8.38
C GLU A 98 5.52 -13.41 9.06
N GLU A 99 4.32 -12.92 9.36
CA GLU A 99 3.22 -13.74 9.87
C GLU A 99 2.83 -14.85 8.86
N ALA A 100 2.74 -14.51 7.57
CA ALA A 100 2.47 -15.48 6.52
C ALA A 100 3.57 -16.55 6.41
N LYS A 101 4.85 -16.16 6.49
CA LYS A 101 5.99 -17.10 6.51
C LYS A 101 5.91 -18.04 7.70
N GLN A 102 5.64 -17.53 8.89
CA GLN A 102 5.51 -18.35 10.09
C GLN A 102 4.33 -19.32 10.01
N LEU A 103 3.19 -18.88 9.47
CA LEU A 103 2.03 -19.73 9.23
C LEU A 103 2.39 -20.88 8.26
N ALA A 104 3.07 -20.57 7.15
CA ALA A 104 3.50 -21.57 6.18
C ALA A 104 4.50 -22.58 6.78
N GLN A 105 5.48 -22.12 7.56
CA GLN A 105 6.43 -23.00 8.24
C GLN A 105 5.75 -23.93 9.24
N ARG A 106 4.79 -23.42 10.02
CA ARG A 106 4.00 -24.24 10.94
C ARG A 106 3.19 -25.30 10.21
N ALA A 107 2.54 -24.94 9.11
CA ALA A 107 1.81 -25.90 8.29
C ALA A 107 2.73 -26.98 7.69
N GLN A 108 3.91 -26.60 7.20
CA GLN A 108 4.92 -27.56 6.71
C GLN A 108 5.44 -28.48 7.82
N ALA A 109 5.51 -28.01 9.07
CA ALA A 109 5.86 -28.81 10.23
C ALA A 109 4.71 -29.72 10.73
N GLY A 110 3.54 -29.68 10.08
CA GLY A 110 2.40 -30.53 10.41
C GLY A 110 1.46 -29.96 11.47
N ASP A 111 1.51 -28.66 11.76
CA ASP A 111 0.57 -28.00 12.67
C ASP A 111 -0.86 -28.02 12.09
N PRO A 112 -1.81 -28.75 12.69
CA PRO A 112 -3.15 -28.95 12.14
C PRO A 112 -4.00 -27.67 12.13
N ASP A 113 -3.72 -26.71 13.01
CA ASP A 113 -4.45 -25.44 13.03
C ASP A 113 -3.93 -24.49 11.95
N ALA A 114 -2.61 -24.47 11.73
CA ALA A 114 -2.01 -23.75 10.61
C ALA A 114 -2.50 -24.28 9.26
N ILE A 115 -2.56 -25.60 9.09
CA ILE A 115 -3.09 -26.23 7.87
C ILE A 115 -4.54 -25.82 7.62
N LYS A 116 -5.41 -25.90 8.63
CA LYS A 116 -6.82 -25.48 8.50
C LYS A 116 -6.96 -24.00 8.15
N LEU A 117 -6.10 -23.13 8.69
CA LEU A 117 -6.12 -21.71 8.36
C LEU A 117 -5.75 -21.47 6.90
N ILE A 118 -4.72 -22.17 6.38
CA ILE A 118 -4.34 -22.09 4.96
C ILE A 118 -5.47 -22.64 4.08
N GLU A 119 -6.05 -23.80 4.41
CA GLU A 119 -7.17 -24.38 3.65
C GLU A 119 -8.39 -23.45 3.59
N LYS A 120 -8.67 -22.73 4.68
CA LYS A 120 -9.73 -21.71 4.71
C LYS A 120 -9.38 -20.50 3.86
N ALA A 121 -8.14 -20.01 3.94
CA ALA A 121 -7.67 -18.90 3.12
C ALA A 121 -7.77 -19.23 1.63
N GLN A 122 -7.48 -20.48 1.23
CA GLN A 122 -7.60 -20.93 -0.15
C GLN A 122 -9.05 -20.92 -0.70
N GLN A 123 -10.05 -20.81 0.17
CA GLN A 123 -11.46 -20.75 -0.22
C GLN A 123 -11.97 -19.32 -0.40
N THR A 124 -11.20 -18.30 0.01
CA THR A 124 -11.62 -16.89 -0.12
C THR A 124 -11.59 -16.43 -1.57
N GLU A 125 -12.41 -15.42 -1.89
CA GLU A 125 -12.40 -14.81 -3.23
C GLU A 125 -11.05 -14.13 -3.50
N ASP A 126 -10.47 -13.44 -2.50
CA ASP A 126 -9.16 -12.80 -2.59
C ASP A 126 -8.06 -13.79 -3.03
N TYR A 127 -8.05 -15.01 -2.47
CA TYR A 127 -7.08 -16.03 -2.88
C TYR A 127 -7.27 -16.43 -4.34
N LYS A 128 -8.52 -16.58 -4.79
CA LYS A 128 -8.81 -16.93 -6.20
C LYS A 128 -8.40 -15.81 -7.15
N GLU A 129 -8.67 -14.56 -6.78
CA GLU A 129 -8.27 -13.39 -7.58
C GLU A 129 -6.75 -13.30 -7.72
N VAL A 130 -6.02 -13.47 -6.61
CA VAL A 130 -4.56 -13.48 -6.61
C VAL A 130 -4.02 -14.62 -7.47
N MET A 131 -4.53 -15.85 -7.30
CA MET A 131 -4.07 -16.99 -8.09
C MET A 131 -4.36 -16.84 -9.59
N ASN A 132 -5.46 -16.21 -9.96
CA ASN A 132 -5.77 -15.92 -11.37
C ASN A 132 -4.77 -14.92 -11.95
N LYS A 133 -4.38 -13.87 -11.22
CA LYS A 133 -3.36 -12.89 -11.66
C LYS A 133 -1.98 -13.52 -11.89
N PHE A 134 -1.62 -14.57 -11.15
CA PHE A 134 -0.34 -15.29 -11.30
C PHE A 134 -0.40 -16.47 -12.28
N SER A 135 -1.57 -16.78 -12.85
CA SER A 135 -1.76 -17.86 -13.82
C SER A 135 -1.77 -17.39 -15.28
N GLU A 136 -1.72 -16.07 -15.51
CA GLU A 136 -1.58 -15.41 -16.81
C GLU A 136 -0.12 -15.06 -17.12
#